data_AF-A0A968PPR3-F1
#
_entry.id   AF-A0A968PPR3-F1
#
_cell.length_a   1.000
_cell.length_b   1.000
_cell.length_c   1.000
_cell.angle_alpha   90.00
_cell.angle_beta   90.00
_cell.angle_gamma   90.00
#
_symmetry.space_group_name_H-M   'P 1'
#
loop_
_entity.id
_entity.type
_entity.pdbx_description
1 polymer ?
#
loop_
_entity_poly.entity_id
_entity_poly.type
_entity_poly.pdbx_seq_one_letter_code
_entity_poly.pdbx_strand_id
1 'polypeptide(L)' 'MTQNLYQMTNAELKQFISAHRNDEEAFRAALEVLMSRRDPNAPYQPYPFDLSDPEGEVQSIFEEKLRKTEQ' A
#
# COMPACT_ATOMS: atom_id res chain seq x y z
N MET A 1 -10.48 -7.49 -18.60
CA MET A 1 -11.63 -7.43 -17.68
C MET A 1 -11.11 -6.93 -16.35
N THR A 2 -11.05 -5.61 -16.18
CA THR A 2 -10.76 -5.01 -14.88
C THR A 2 -11.95 -5.31 -13.98
N GLN A 3 -11.79 -6.26 -13.06
CA GLN A 3 -12.73 -6.40 -11.95
C GLN A 3 -12.92 -5.01 -11.34
N ASN A 4 -14.15 -4.65 -10.98
CA ASN A 4 -14.48 -3.30 -10.54
C ASN A 4 -13.94 -3.10 -9.11
N LEU A 5 -12.63 -2.84 -9.00
CA LEU A 5 -11.87 -2.78 -7.74
C LEU A 5 -12.51 -1.84 -6.71
N TYR A 6 -13.15 -0.76 -7.19
CA TYR A 6 -13.90 0.19 -6.37
C TYR A 6 -15.12 -0.41 -5.65
N GLN A 7 -15.64 -1.54 -6.09
CA GLN A 7 -16.77 -2.23 -5.46
C GLN A 7 -16.33 -3.28 -4.42
N MET A 8 -15.07 -3.71 -4.46
CA MET A 8 -14.54 -4.69 -3.49
C MET A 8 -14.42 -4.07 -2.11
N THR A 9 -14.64 -4.83 -1.05
CA THR A 9 -14.34 -4.44 0.33
C THR A 9 -12.83 -4.32 0.57
N ASN A 10 -12.42 -3.70 1.67
CA ASN A 10 -10.99 -3.61 2.01
C ASN A 10 -10.36 -4.99 2.26
N ALA A 11 -11.14 -5.98 2.70
CA ALA A 11 -10.66 -7.35 2.87
C ALA A 11 -10.39 -8.01 1.52
N GLU A 12 -11.33 -7.87 0.58
CA GLU A 12 -11.21 -8.39 -0.77
C GLU A 12 -10.07 -7.71 -1.54
N LEU A 13 -9.88 -6.40 -1.40
CA LEU A 13 -8.72 -5.70 -1.98
C LEU A 13 -7.39 -6.24 -1.45
N LYS A 14 -7.27 -6.48 -0.14
CA LYS A 14 -6.05 -7.06 0.44
C LYS A 14 -5.77 -8.48 -0.06
N GLN A 15 -6.82 -9.28 -0.24
CA GLN A 15 -6.72 -10.61 -0.83
C GLN A 15 -6.31 -10.53 -2.30
N PHE A 16 -6.90 -9.62 -3.08
CA PHE A 16 -6.56 -9.38 -4.47
C PHE A 16 -5.09 -8.97 -4.63
N ILE A 17 -4.65 -7.96 -3.86
CA ILE A 17 -3.24 -7.53 -3.82
C ILE A 17 -2.31 -8.72 -3.50
N SER A 18 -2.73 -9.60 -2.57
CA SER A 18 -1.94 -10.78 -2.22
C SER A 18 -1.90 -11.86 -3.30
N ALA A 19 -2.97 -12.01 -4.09
CA ALA A 19 -3.02 -12.95 -5.21
C ALA A 19 -2.26 -12.44 -6.44
N HIS A 20 -2.18 -11.12 -6.61
CA HIS A 20 -1.60 -10.44 -7.77
C HIS A 20 -0.27 -9.73 -7.46
N ARG A 21 0.53 -10.24 -6.50
CA ARG A 21 1.79 -9.59 -6.05
C ARG A 21 2.81 -9.34 -7.15
N ASN A 22 2.84 -10.20 -8.18
CA ASN A 22 3.79 -10.13 -9.28
C ASN A 22 3.18 -9.49 -10.55
N ASP A 23 1.93 -9.05 -10.49
CA ASP A 23 1.24 -8.34 -11.56
C ASP A 23 1.23 -6.86 -11.20
N GLU A 24 2.21 -6.11 -11.72
CA GLU A 24 2.42 -4.71 -11.35
C GLU A 24 1.16 -3.85 -11.57
N GLU A 25 0.47 -4.04 -12.69
CA GLU A 25 -0.72 -3.26 -13.03
C GLU A 25 -1.87 -3.57 -12.08
N ALA A 26 -2.16 -4.86 -11.86
CA ALA A 26 -3.23 -5.29 -10.96
C ALA A 26 -2.94 -4.91 -9.50
N PHE A 27 -1.68 -5.06 -9.07
CA PHE A 27 -1.23 -4.68 -7.73
C PHE A 27 -1.39 -3.18 -7.51
N ARG A 28 -0.89 -2.36 -8.44
CA ARG A 28 -0.94 -0.90 -8.35
C ARG A 28 -2.39 -0.41 -8.33
N ALA A 29 -3.23 -0.89 -9.24
CA ALA A 29 -4.64 -0.47 -9.30
C ALA A 29 -5.40 -0.81 -8.00
N ALA A 30 -5.20 -2.00 -7.43
CA ALA A 30 -5.87 -2.39 -6.19
C ALA A 30 -5.34 -1.65 -4.97
N LEU A 31 -4.03 -1.36 -4.92
CA LEU A 31 -3.41 -0.61 -3.83
C LEU A 31 -3.88 0.85 -3.82
N GLU A 32 -4.02 1.47 -4.98
CA GLU A 32 -4.53 2.84 -5.13
C GLU A 32 -5.96 2.96 -4.56
N VAL A 33 -6.85 2.03 -4.92
CA VAL A 33 -8.21 2.00 -4.36
C VAL A 33 -8.17 1.84 -2.84
N LEU A 34 -7.31 0.96 -2.32
CA LEU A 34 -7.20 0.75 -0.87
C LEU A 34 -6.72 2.00 -0.14
N MET A 35 -5.74 2.73 -0.70
CA MET A 35 -5.21 3.97 -0.11
C MET A 35 -6.18 5.15 -0.25
N SER A 36 -6.97 5.24 -1.31
CA SER A 36 -7.98 6.30 -1.48
C SER A 36 -9.10 6.25 -0.42
N ARG A 37 -9.35 5.09 0.16
CA ARG A 37 -10.37 4.85 1.20
C ARG A 37 -9.87 5.09 2.63
N ARG A 38 -8.63 5.54 2.78
CA ARG A 38 -8.00 5.68 4.08
C ARG A 38 -8.68 6.78 4.89
N ASP A 39 -8.76 6.58 6.20
CA ASP A 39 -9.31 7.58 7.10
C ASP A 39 -8.45 8.86 7.04
N PRO A 40 -9.05 10.05 6.87
CA PRO A 40 -8.32 11.31 6.77
C PRO A 40 -7.61 11.71 8.08
N ASN A 41 -7.96 11.11 9.21
CA ASN A 41 -7.29 11.30 10.50
C ASN A 41 -6.18 10.26 10.76
N ALA A 42 -6.03 9.26 9.89
CA ALA A 42 -4.91 8.33 9.98
C ALA A 42 -3.60 9.02 9.57
N PRO A 43 -2.44 8.60 10.13
CA PRO A 43 -1.14 9.07 9.66
C PRO A 43 -1.03 8.89 8.15
N TYR A 44 -0.71 9.98 7.45
CA TYR A 44 -0.46 9.95 6.03
C TYR A 44 0.68 8.97 5.75
N GLN A 45 0.43 8.00 4.87
CA GLN A 45 1.51 7.23 4.27
C GLN A 45 1.47 7.53 2.78
N PRO A 46 2.59 8.00 2.23
CA PRO A 46 2.67 8.30 0.81
C PRO A 46 2.42 7.04 -0.02
N TYR A 47 1.88 7.22 -1.22
CA TYR A 47 1.71 6.13 -2.14
C TYR A 47 3.09 5.65 -2.62
N PRO A 48 3.44 4.35 -2.50
CA PRO A 48 4.81 3.89 -2.72
C PRO A 48 5.34 4.16 -4.13
N PHE A 49 4.45 4.23 -5.12
CA PHE A 49 4.82 4.48 -6.52
C PHE A 49 4.97 5.97 -6.86
N ASP A 50 4.56 6.87 -5.96
CA ASP A 50 4.77 8.31 -6.11
C ASP A 50 6.03 8.78 -5.35
N LEU A 51 6.71 7.87 -4.66
CA LEU A 51 7.97 8.16 -3.97
C LEU A 51 9.10 8.38 -4.97
N SER A 52 9.84 9.47 -4.79
CA SER A 52 11.04 9.78 -5.60
C SER A 52 12.16 8.77 -5.37
N ASP A 53 12.24 8.21 -4.16
CA ASP A 53 13.19 7.17 -3.76
C ASP A 53 12.45 6.11 -2.90
N PRO A 54 11.75 5.16 -3.54
CA PRO A 54 10.92 4.20 -2.84
C PRO A 54 11.75 3.25 -1.95
N GLU A 55 12.96 2.88 -2.38
CA GLU A 55 13.82 1.96 -1.61
C GLU A 55 14.35 2.63 -0.33
N GLY A 56 14.86 3.86 -0.43
CA GLY A 56 15.42 4.62 0.68
C GLY A 56 14.36 5.09 1.68
N GLU A 57 13.17 5.49 1.22
CA GLU A 57 12.07 5.84 2.11
C GLU A 57 11.51 4.63 2.86
N VAL A 58 11.34 3.49 2.17
CA VAL A 58 10.92 2.24 2.81
C VAL A 58 11.97 1.79 3.83
N GLN A 59 13.25 1.81 3.47
CA GLN A 59 14.36 1.48 4.37
C GLN A 59 14.33 2.35 5.63
N SER A 60 14.17 3.67 5.49
CA SER A 60 14.11 4.61 6.62
C SER A 60 12.95 4.28 7.59
N ILE A 61 11.78 3.91 7.07
CA ILE A 61 10.63 3.49 7.88
C ILE A 61 10.92 2.20 8.66
N PHE A 62 11.58 1.22 8.03
CA PHE A 62 11.98 -0.02 8.69
C PHE A 62 13.02 0.24 9.79
N GLU A 63 14.03 1.07 9.53
CA GLU A 63 15.05 1.45 10.51
C GLU A 63 14.44 2.19 11.72
N GLU A 64 13.49 3.10 11.50
CA GLU A 64 12.79 3.79 12.59
C GLU A 64 12.01 2.81 13.49
N LYS A 65 11.32 1.83 12.88
CA LYS A 65 10.56 0.82 13.63
C LYS A 65 11.45 -0.15 14.39
N LEU A 66 12.58 -0.55 13.81
CA LEU A 66 13.60 -1.37 14.48
C LEU A 66 14.11 -0.66 15.75
N ARG A 67 14.51 0.61 15.64
CA ARG A 67 14.99 1.41 16.77
C ARG A 67 13.95 1.58 17.89
N LYS A 68 12.66 1.65 17.55
CA LYS A 68 11.56 1.73 18.54
C LYS A 68 11.27 0.41 19.25
N THR A 69 11.75 -0.72 18.73
CA THR A 69 11.54 -2.05 19.33
C THR A 69 12.65 -2.41 20.33
N GLU A 70 13.79 -1.72 20.25
CA GLU A 70 14.95 -1.93 21.13
C GLU A 70 14.99 -1.00 22.37
N GLN A 71 13.92 -0.23 22.62
CA GLN A 71 13.73 0.61 23.82
C GLN A 71 12.54 0.13 24.67
#